data_AF-A0A1F9S8E7-F1
#
_entry.id   AF-A0A1F9S8E7-F1
#
_cell.length_a   1.000
_cell.length_b   1.000
_cell.length_c   1.000
_cell.angle_alpha   90.00
_cell.angle_beta   90.00
_cell.angle_gamma   90.00
#
_symmetry.space_group_name_H-M   'P 1'
#
loop_
_entity.id
_entity.type
_entity.pdbx_description
1 polymer ?
#
loop_
_entity_poly.entity_id
_entity_poly.type
_entity_poly.pdbx_seq_one_letter_code
_entity_poly.pdbx_strand_id
1 'polypeptide(L)'
;MTPEKMKKAYLAAAVAAGGITGAIVFYTVIAEAVRAMGHTPPLAPPAAYAVKYALYIIGLSALAVLKFSAGKFAEKKATPEETVKALTVQAMVKAGVCELPAVCGLIMFLLTGYRLDFYLLVIFSLGLEIYHFPRLALWEERLRGDFGQL
;
A
#
# COMPACT_ATOMS: atom_id res chain seq x y z
N MET A 1 9.96 -8.83 -25.62
CA MET A 1 8.75 -8.20 -25.05
C MET A 1 8.22 -7.15 -26.02
N THR A 2 6.92 -7.12 -26.33
CA THR A 2 6.32 -6.05 -27.15
C THR A 2 5.77 -4.91 -26.26
N PRO A 3 5.73 -3.66 -26.75
CA PRO A 3 5.18 -2.53 -26.00
C PRO A 3 3.74 -2.76 -25.52
N GLU A 4 2.92 -3.43 -26.33
CA GLU A 4 1.54 -3.76 -25.98
C GLU A 4 1.42 -4.72 -24.79
N LYS A 5 2.24 -5.77 -24.77
CA LYS A 5 2.25 -6.76 -23.67
C LYS A 5 2.68 -6.11 -22.35
N MET A 6 3.67 -5.22 -22.40
CA MET A 6 4.10 -4.43 -21.25
C MET A 6 2.98 -3.51 -20.75
N LYS A 7 2.34 -2.74 -21.64
CA LYS A 7 1.21 -1.86 -21.27
C LYS A 7 0.06 -2.64 -20.62
N LYS A 8 -0.26 -3.83 -21.15
CA LYS A 8 -1.28 -4.71 -20.56
C LYS A 8 -0.91 -5.16 -19.14
N ALA A 9 0.34 -5.54 -18.90
CA ALA A 9 0.81 -5.92 -17.57
C ALA A 9 0.80 -4.74 -16.59
N TYR A 10 1.23 -3.56 -17.06
CA TYR A 10 1.15 -2.31 -16.30
C TYR A 10 -0.30 -1.99 -15.90
N LEU A 11 -1.24 -2.04 -16.84
CA LEU A 11 -2.65 -1.76 -16.56
C LEU A 11 -3.22 -2.71 -15.51
N ALA A 12 -2.89 -4.01 -15.59
CA ALA A 12 -3.30 -4.97 -14.57
C ALA A 12 -2.75 -4.59 -13.18
N ALA A 13 -1.47 -4.21 -13.09
CA ALA A 13 -0.87 -3.75 -11.84
C ALA A 13 -1.50 -2.45 -11.32
N ALA A 14 -1.77 -1.49 -12.21
CA ALA A 14 -2.37 -0.20 -11.87
C ALA A 14 -3.83 -0.34 -11.40
N VAL A 15 -4.61 -1.22 -12.02
CA VAL A 15 -5.98 -1.53 -11.57
C VAL A 15 -5.96 -2.20 -10.20
N ALA A 16 -5.02 -3.13 -9.96
CA ALA A 16 -4.87 -3.76 -8.65
C ALA A 16 -4.51 -2.75 -7.56
N ALA A 17 -3.52 -1.87 -7.81
CA ALA A 17 -3.15 -0.79 -6.89
C ALA A 17 -4.30 0.20 -6.67
N GLY A 18 -5.02 0.55 -7.74
CA GLY A 18 -6.23 1.38 -7.65
C GLY A 18 -7.34 0.74 -6.81
N GLY A 19 -7.50 -0.58 -6.89
CA GLY A 19 -8.42 -1.34 -6.04
C GLY A 19 -8.05 -1.27 -4.56
N ILE A 20 -6.75 -1.42 -4.24
CA ILE A 20 -6.24 -1.27 -2.88
C ILE A 20 -6.42 0.17 -2.37
N THR A 21 -6.17 1.17 -3.23
CA THR A 21 -6.48 2.57 -2.92
C THR A 21 -7.95 2.76 -2.57
N GLY A 22 -8.84 2.15 -3.36
CA GLY A 22 -10.28 2.13 -3.11
C GLY A 22 -10.63 1.48 -1.78
N ALA A 23 -9.97 0.39 -1.40
CA ALA A 23 -10.15 -0.28 -0.11
C ALA A 23 -9.77 0.63 1.08
N ILE A 24 -8.66 1.38 0.97
CA ILE A 24 -8.25 2.37 1.98
C ILE A 24 -9.37 3.40 2.22
N VAL A 25 -9.96 3.92 1.15
CA VAL A 25 -11.10 4.85 1.25
C VAL A 25 -12.32 4.14 1.84
N PHE A 26 -12.59 2.91 1.44
CA PHE A 26 -13.71 2.13 1.94
C PHE A 26 -13.64 1.88 3.46
N TYR A 27 -12.45 1.77 4.04
CA TYR A 27 -12.28 1.69 5.50
C TYR A 27 -12.86 2.90 6.23
N THR A 28 -12.85 4.09 5.61
CA THR A 28 -13.49 5.28 6.21
C THR A 28 -15.00 5.16 6.25
N VAL A 29 -15.60 4.56 5.21
CA VAL A 29 -17.04 4.26 5.17
C VAL A 29 -17.41 3.27 6.27
N ILE A 30 -16.62 2.21 6.43
CA ILE A 30 -16.82 1.22 7.51
C ILE A 30 -16.73 1.90 8.88
N ALA A 31 -15.68 2.69 9.13
CA ALA A 31 -15.48 3.34 10.42
C ALA A 31 -16.63 4.29 10.77
N GLU A 32 -17.12 5.09 9.80
CA GLU A 32 -18.25 5.99 10.01
C GLU A 32 -19.58 5.25 10.17
N ALA A 33 -19.81 4.16 9.44
CA ALA A 33 -20.98 3.32 9.61
C ALA A 33 -21.03 2.66 10.99
N VAL A 34 -19.92 2.04 11.41
CA VAL A 34 -19.76 1.43 12.74
C VAL A 34 -19.97 2.47 13.84
N ARG A 35 -19.41 3.68 13.67
CA ARG A 35 -19.65 4.80 14.59
C ARG A 35 -21.13 5.19 14.65
N ALA A 36 -21.79 5.32 13.50
CA ALA A 36 -23.20 5.71 13.43
C ALA A 36 -24.12 4.68 14.09
N MET A 37 -23.71 3.41 14.12
CA MET A 37 -24.41 2.32 14.82
C MET A 37 -24.18 2.31 16.34
N GLY A 38 -23.44 3.27 16.90
CA GLY A 38 -23.21 3.38 18.35
C GLY A 38 -22.11 2.48 18.88
N HIS A 39 -21.09 2.18 18.08
CA HIS A 39 -19.94 1.37 18.48
C HIS A 39 -19.32 1.81 19.82
N THR A 40 -19.25 0.87 20.75
CA THR A 40 -18.60 1.02 22.05
C THR A 40 -17.24 0.31 22.04
N PRO A 41 -16.12 1.04 22.06
CA PRO A 41 -14.79 0.43 22.02
C PRO A 41 -14.56 -0.49 23.22
N PRO A 42 -14.02 -1.70 23.01
CA PRO A 42 -13.84 -2.68 24.08
C PRO A 42 -12.67 -2.36 25.03
N LEU A 43 -11.69 -1.56 24.61
CA LEU A 43 -10.50 -1.27 25.41
C LEU A 43 -10.59 0.11 26.06
N ALA A 44 -10.40 0.13 27.38
CA ALA A 44 -10.17 1.35 28.14
C ALA A 44 -8.67 1.58 28.38
N PRO A 45 -8.25 2.81 28.73
CA PRO A 45 -6.92 3.06 29.28
C PRO A 45 -6.65 2.18 30.52
N PRO A 46 -5.42 1.66 30.72
CA PRO A 46 -4.20 1.94 29.96
C PRO A 46 -4.00 1.05 28.71
N ALA A 47 -4.76 -0.05 28.56
CA ALA A 47 -4.60 -1.00 27.46
C ALA A 47 -4.80 -0.33 26.09
N ALA A 48 -5.75 0.61 25.99
CA ALA A 48 -5.97 1.40 24.78
C ALA A 48 -4.72 2.18 24.32
N TYR A 49 -3.89 2.66 25.25
CA TYR A 49 -2.64 3.36 24.90
C TYR A 49 -1.59 2.39 24.37
N ALA A 50 -1.45 1.22 25.01
CA ALA A 50 -0.51 0.19 24.54
C ALA A 50 -0.85 -0.25 23.11
N VAL A 51 -2.12 -0.51 22.82
CA VAL A 51 -2.60 -0.88 21.47
C VAL A 51 -2.37 0.25 20.47
N LYS A 52 -2.66 1.50 20.83
CA LYS A 52 -2.38 2.66 19.98
C LYS A 52 -0.91 2.69 19.54
N TYR A 53 0.03 2.66 20.48
CA TYR A 53 1.45 2.75 20.14
C TYR A 53 1.95 1.53 19.35
N ALA A 54 1.49 0.33 19.70
CA ALA A 54 1.84 -0.88 18.95
C ALA A 54 1.39 -0.79 17.48
N LEU A 55 0.14 -0.37 17.23
CA LEU A 55 -0.41 -0.24 15.88
C LEU A 55 0.23 0.91 15.10
N TYR A 56 0.65 2.00 15.75
CA TYR A 56 1.48 3.02 15.10
C TYR A 56 2.83 2.46 14.66
N ILE A 57 3.52 1.70 15.52
CA ILE A 57 4.82 1.10 15.19
C ILE A 57 4.66 0.13 14.00
N ILE A 58 3.62 -0.72 14.02
CA ILE A 58 3.33 -1.64 12.93
C ILE A 58 2.99 -0.87 11.63
N GLY A 59 2.12 0.13 11.70
CA GLY A 59 1.77 0.94 10.54
C GLY A 59 2.98 1.66 9.94
N LEU A 60 3.81 2.28 10.76
CA LEU A 60 5.03 2.97 10.33
C LEU A 60 6.11 2.01 9.81
N SER A 61 6.09 0.73 10.22
CA SER A 61 7.01 -0.29 9.70
C SER A 61 6.85 -0.49 8.18
N ALA A 62 5.72 -0.10 7.59
CA ALA A 62 5.52 -0.07 6.14
C ALA A 62 6.64 0.69 5.42
N LEU A 63 7.13 1.80 5.96
CA LEU A 63 8.25 2.55 5.38
C LEU A 63 9.53 1.71 5.27
N ALA A 64 9.85 0.96 6.34
CA ALA A 64 11.01 0.09 6.36
C ALA A 64 10.84 -1.04 5.32
N VAL A 65 9.68 -1.69 5.27
CA VAL A 65 9.38 -2.75 4.30
C VAL A 65 9.49 -2.23 2.87
N LEU A 66 8.93 -1.05 2.57
CA LEU A 66 9.03 -0.42 1.25
C LEU A 66 10.50 -0.15 0.88
N LYS A 67 11.29 0.41 1.79
CA LYS A 67 12.72 0.67 1.59
C LYS A 67 13.52 -0.61 1.32
N PHE A 68 13.32 -1.66 2.11
CA PHE A 68 14.05 -2.92 1.93
C PHE A 68 13.58 -3.69 0.70
N SER A 69 12.31 -3.59 0.33
CA SER A 69 11.78 -4.21 -0.90
C SER A 69 12.42 -3.60 -2.16
N ALA A 70 12.70 -2.29 -2.15
CA ALA A 70 13.27 -1.60 -3.30
C ALA A 70 14.61 -2.22 -3.76
N GLY A 71 15.48 -2.62 -2.82
CA GLY A 71 16.75 -3.27 -3.13
C GLY A 71 16.58 -4.64 -3.80
N LYS A 72 15.67 -5.48 -3.31
CA LYS A 72 15.42 -6.82 -3.87
C LYS A 72 14.87 -6.78 -5.30
N PHE A 73 14.06 -5.78 -5.62
CA PHE A 73 13.47 -5.63 -6.95
C PHE A 73 14.35 -4.83 -7.92
N ALA A 74 15.47 -4.27 -7.47
CA ALA A 74 16.42 -3.52 -8.32
C ALA A 74 17.39 -4.43 -9.10
N GLU A 75 17.37 -5.74 -8.87
CA GLU A 75 18.20 -6.69 -9.61
C GLU A 75 17.79 -6.76 -11.08
N LYS A 76 18.76 -6.67 -11.99
CA LYS A 76 18.55 -6.92 -13.42
C LYS A 76 18.14 -8.39 -13.63
N LYS A 77 17.08 -8.61 -14.40
CA LYS A 77 16.63 -9.97 -14.78
C LYS A 77 17.20 -10.36 -16.15
N ALA A 78 17.18 -11.65 -16.45
CA ALA A 78 17.81 -12.17 -17.67
C ALA A 78 17.02 -11.77 -18.93
N THR A 79 15.70 -11.64 -18.80
CA THR A 79 14.81 -11.32 -19.92
C THR A 79 13.88 -10.13 -19.64
N PRO A 80 13.45 -9.38 -20.68
CA PRO A 80 12.43 -8.34 -20.54
C PRO A 80 11.12 -8.84 -19.93
N GLU A 81 10.71 -10.06 -20.25
CA GLU A 81 9.51 -10.72 -19.73
C GLU A 81 9.58 -10.93 -18.22
N GLU A 82 10.72 -11.41 -17.72
CA GLU A 82 10.97 -11.57 -16.28
C GLU A 82 11.00 -10.22 -15.57
N THR A 83 11.60 -9.19 -16.16
CA THR A 83 11.61 -7.84 -15.59
C THR A 83 10.19 -7.29 -15.44
N VAL A 84 9.34 -7.40 -16.48
CA VAL A 84 7.94 -6.94 -16.40
C VAL A 84 7.15 -7.73 -15.35
N LYS A 85 7.35 -9.05 -15.26
CA LYS A 85 6.75 -9.86 -14.21
C LYS A 85 7.20 -9.41 -12.82
N ALA A 86 8.48 -9.13 -12.63
CA ALA A 86 9.03 -8.64 -11.37
C ALA A 86 8.47 -7.25 -10.99
N LEU A 87 8.36 -6.32 -11.95
CA LEU A 87 7.76 -5.00 -11.76
C LEU A 87 6.27 -5.10 -11.39
N THR A 88 5.54 -6.04 -11.98
CA THR A 88 4.13 -6.31 -11.67
C THR A 88 3.98 -6.78 -10.22
N VAL A 89 4.78 -7.77 -9.82
CA VAL A 89 4.80 -8.26 -8.43
C VAL A 89 5.21 -7.15 -7.48
N GLN A 90 6.24 -6.38 -7.82
CA GLN A 90 6.70 -5.25 -7.01
C GLN A 90 5.60 -4.22 -6.79
N ALA A 91 4.85 -3.85 -7.84
CA ALA A 91 3.75 -2.89 -7.74
C ALA A 91 2.65 -3.40 -6.79
N MET A 92 2.26 -4.67 -6.92
CA MET A 92 1.25 -5.29 -6.05
C MET A 92 1.72 -5.36 -4.58
N VAL A 93 2.97 -5.77 -4.35
CA VAL A 93 3.55 -5.82 -3.01
C VAL A 93 3.61 -4.42 -2.39
N LYS A 94 4.05 -3.41 -3.16
CA LYS A 94 4.08 -2.03 -2.67
C LYS A 94 2.69 -1.53 -2.29
N ALA A 95 1.70 -1.74 -3.15
CA ALA A 95 0.33 -1.32 -2.87
C ALA A 95 -0.21 -1.97 -1.58
N GLY A 96 -0.03 -3.29 -1.42
CA GLY A 96 -0.44 -3.99 -0.20
C GLY A 96 0.29 -3.50 1.07
N VAL A 97 1.58 -3.14 0.96
CA VAL A 97 2.33 -2.57 2.09
C VAL A 97 1.88 -1.14 2.41
N CYS A 98 1.54 -0.35 1.39
CA CYS A 98 1.04 1.01 1.57
C CYS A 98 -0.33 1.05 2.25
N GLU A 99 -1.12 -0.02 2.14
CA GLU A 99 -2.42 -0.18 2.83
C GLU A 99 -2.28 -0.46 4.34
N LEU A 100 -1.17 -1.06 4.77
CA LEU A 100 -0.94 -1.51 6.15
C LEU A 100 -1.26 -0.45 7.23
N PRO A 101 -0.86 0.83 7.08
CA PRO A 101 -1.21 1.85 8.07
C PRO A 101 -2.72 2.05 8.20
N ALA A 102 -3.48 2.06 7.10
CA ALA A 102 -4.93 2.24 7.13
C ALA A 102 -5.63 1.08 7.85
N VAL A 103 -5.18 -0.16 7.60
CA VAL A 103 -5.67 -1.34 8.32
C VAL A 103 -5.35 -1.23 9.82
N CYS A 104 -4.13 -0.83 10.17
CA CYS A 104 -3.75 -0.60 11.57
C CYS A 104 -4.62 0.49 12.21
N GLY A 105 -4.91 1.57 11.49
CA GLY A 105 -5.81 2.63 11.94
C GLY A 105 -7.24 2.13 12.15
N LEU A 106 -7.76 1.30 11.24
CA LEU A 106 -9.11 0.75 11.37
C LEU A 106 -9.20 -0.15 12.60
N ILE A 107 -8.24 -1.05 12.79
CA ILE A 107 -8.17 -1.91 13.99
C ILE A 107 -8.06 -1.04 15.25
N MET A 108 -7.25 0.02 15.23
CA MET A 108 -7.13 0.95 16.35
C MET A 108 -8.47 1.61 16.68
N PHE A 109 -9.17 2.14 15.68
CA PHE A 109 -10.51 2.71 15.85
C PHE A 109 -11.50 1.70 16.45
N LEU A 110 -11.54 0.47 15.93
CA LEU A 110 -12.44 -0.56 16.43
C LEU A 110 -12.15 -0.93 17.88
N LEU A 111 -10.88 -0.99 18.29
CA LEU A 111 -10.50 -1.41 19.63
C LEU A 111 -10.55 -0.29 20.67
N THR A 112 -10.23 0.96 20.29
CA THR A 112 -10.04 2.08 21.23
C THR A 112 -10.96 3.27 20.99
N GLY A 113 -11.61 3.35 19.83
CA GLY A 113 -12.43 4.50 19.42
C GLY A 113 -11.64 5.72 18.97
N TYR A 114 -10.31 5.63 18.81
CA TYR A 114 -9.45 6.76 18.45
C TYR A 114 -9.59 7.18 16.98
N ARG A 115 -10.64 7.98 16.72
CA ARG A 115 -11.03 8.42 15.38
C ARG A 115 -9.95 9.24 14.67
N LEU A 116 -9.36 10.21 15.35
CA LEU A 116 -8.32 11.07 14.73
C LEU A 116 -7.09 10.25 14.34
N ASP A 117 -6.66 9.32 15.19
CA ASP A 117 -5.53 8.44 14.90
C ASP A 117 -5.81 7.53 13.68
N PHE A 118 -7.03 7.01 13.54
CA PHE A 118 -7.44 6.28 12.33
C PHE A 118 -7.30 7.13 11.07
N TYR A 119 -7.85 8.35 11.05
CA TYR A 119 -7.78 9.22 9.88
C TYR A 119 -6.35 9.64 9.54
N LEU A 120 -5.50 9.87 10.55
CA LEU A 120 -4.08 10.14 10.32
C LEU A 120 -3.40 8.98 9.57
N LEU A 121 -3.67 7.74 9.99
CA LEU A 121 -3.10 6.56 9.34
C LEU A 121 -3.70 6.29 7.95
N VAL A 122 -4.97 6.61 7.71
CA VAL A 122 -5.58 6.58 6.37
C VAL A 122 -4.91 7.58 5.44
N ILE A 123 -4.76 8.85 5.87
CA ILE A 123 -4.10 9.88 5.06
C ILE A 123 -2.66 9.48 4.78
N PHE A 124 -1.95 8.95 5.78
CA PHE A 124 -0.59 8.46 5.62
C PHE A 124 -0.52 7.32 4.60
N SER A 125 -1.41 6.33 4.69
CA SER A 125 -1.54 5.22 3.74
C SER A 125 -1.81 5.69 2.31
N LEU A 126 -2.75 6.62 2.12
CA LEU A 126 -3.01 7.25 0.82
C LEU A 126 -1.80 8.01 0.28
N GLY A 127 -1.09 8.73 1.14
CA GLY A 127 0.15 9.42 0.77
C GLY A 127 1.22 8.45 0.28
N LEU A 128 1.39 7.31 0.95
CA LEU A 128 2.29 6.24 0.51
C LEU A 128 1.87 5.65 -0.83
N GLU A 129 0.58 5.40 -1.01
CA GLU A 129 0.02 4.82 -2.23
C GLU A 129 0.23 5.77 -3.43
N ILE A 130 -0.06 7.06 -3.28
CA ILE A 130 0.18 8.08 -4.32
C ILE A 130 1.68 8.14 -4.69
N TYR A 131 2.56 8.07 -3.69
CA TYR A 131 3.99 8.12 -3.91
C TYR A 131 4.51 6.87 -4.64
N HIS A 132 4.03 5.68 -4.26
CA HIS A 132 4.50 4.39 -4.78
C HIS A 132 3.68 3.83 -5.93
N PHE A 133 2.61 4.51 -6.36
CA PHE A 133 1.71 4.07 -7.41
C PHE A 133 2.49 3.69 -8.68
N PRO A 134 2.17 2.58 -9.35
CA PRO A 134 2.88 2.17 -10.56
C PRO A 134 2.74 3.23 -11.66
N ARG A 135 3.88 3.65 -12.23
CA ARG A 135 3.93 4.60 -13.35
C ARG A 135 4.57 3.93 -14.55
N LEU A 136 3.88 3.98 -15.69
CA LEU A 136 4.33 3.37 -16.95
C LEU A 136 5.72 3.87 -17.36
N ALA A 137 5.98 5.18 -17.23
CA ALA A 137 7.25 5.80 -17.59
C ALA A 137 8.46 5.16 -16.86
N LEU A 138 8.30 4.80 -15.58
CA LEU A 138 9.38 4.16 -14.81
C LEU A 138 9.66 2.73 -15.27
N TRP A 139 8.63 2.03 -15.78
CA TRP A 139 8.79 0.67 -16.31
C TRP A 139 9.50 0.70 -17.66
N GLU A 140 9.14 1.66 -18.51
CA GLU A 140 9.80 1.91 -19.81
C GLU A 140 11.26 2.31 -19.61
N GLU A 141 11.55 3.22 -18.67
CA GLU A 141 12.90 3.62 -18.31
C GLU A 141 13.73 2.43 -17.82
N ARG A 142 13.15 1.59 -16.93
CA ARG A 142 13.83 0.41 -16.42
C ARG A 142 14.18 -0.59 -17.52
N LEU A 143 13.23 -0.88 -18.41
CA LEU A 143 13.46 -1.79 -19.53
C LEU A 143 14.48 -1.24 -20.53
N ARG A 144 14.43 0.08 -20.79
CA ARG A 144 15.40 0.75 -21.66
C ARG A 144 16.82 0.68 -21.08
N GLY A 145 16.97 0.87 -19.77
CA GLY A 145 18.25 0.75 -19.08
C GLY A 145 18.79 -0.68 -19.06
N ASP A 146 17.92 -1.68 -18.85
CA ASP A 146 18.35 -3.08 -18.75
C ASP A 146 18.64 -3.74 -20.10
N PHE A 147 17.91 -3.39 -21.16
CA PHE A 147 17.93 -4.12 -22.44
C PHE A 147 18.10 -3.23 -23.70
N GLY A 148 18.20 -1.91 -23.56
CA GLY A 148 18.27 -0.98 -24.70
C GLY A 148 16.90 -0.59 -25.24
N GLN A 149 16.85 0.02 -26.42
CA GLN A 149 15.56 0.35 -27.07
C GLN A 149 14.84 -0.95 -27.47
N LEU A 150 13.75 -1.26 -26.77
CA LEU A 150 12.79 -2.31 -27.11
C LEU A 150 11.78 -1.81 -28.16
#